data_AF-A0A3N5LNP3-F1
#
_entry.id   AF-A0A3N5LNP3-F1
#
_cell.length_a   1.000
_cell.length_b   1.000
_cell.length_c   1.000
_cell.angle_alpha   90.00
_cell.angle_beta   90.00
_cell.angle_gamma   90.00
#
_symmetry.space_group_name_H-M   'P 1'
#
loop_
_entity.id
_entity.type
_entity.pdbx_description
1 polymer ?
#
loop_
_entity_poly.entity_id
_entity_poly.type
_entity_poly.pdbx_seq_one_letter_code
_entity_poly.pdbx_strand_id
1 'polypeptide(L)'
;MPHIQLPPGVPGIVSAFAFRPETARPLQELAEVLLRGPNTLSSGEREMIASFVSSQNDCFFCHASHRAAAAHHLQGDYELVDAVRV
;
A
#
# COMPACT_ATOMS: atom_id res chain seq x y z
N MET A 1 11.41 13.85 6.23
CA MET A 1 12.19 13.43 7.42
C MET A 1 11.25 13.42 8.61
N PRO A 2 11.24 12.37 9.45
CA PRO A 2 10.40 12.35 10.64
C PRO A 2 10.85 13.43 11.64
N HIS A 3 9.90 14.11 12.27
CA HIS A 3 10.15 15.10 13.33
C HIS A 3 10.14 14.49 14.74
N ILE A 4 10.13 13.16 14.82
CA ILE A 4 10.13 12.36 16.03
C ILE A 4 11.22 11.30 15.94
N GLN A 5 11.68 10.80 17.09
CA GLN A 5 12.65 9.71 17.12
C GLN A 5 11.96 8.40 16.72
N LEU A 6 12.38 7.84 15.58
CA LEU A 6 11.94 6.53 15.11
C LEU A 6 13.06 5.49 15.28
N PRO A 7 12.74 4.19 15.37
CA PRO A 7 13.74 3.14 15.41
C PRO A 7 14.71 3.22 14.21
N PRO A 8 16.04 3.14 14.44
CA PRO A 8 17.01 3.18 13.36
C PRO A 8 16.94 1.92 12.49
N GLY A 9 17.34 2.04 11.22
CA GLY A 9 17.44 0.89 10.30
C GLY A 9 16.10 0.41 9.71
N VAL A 10 14.98 1.05 10.05
CA VAL A 10 13.66 0.75 9.48
C VAL A 10 13.18 1.97 8.67
N PRO A 11 12.91 1.84 7.36
CA PRO A 11 12.49 2.96 6.53
C PRO A 11 10.97 3.18 6.56
N GLY A 12 10.54 4.40 6.24
CA GLY A 12 9.14 4.72 5.89
C GLY A 12 8.10 4.41 6.98
N ILE A 13 6.89 4.07 6.57
CA ILE A 13 5.75 3.80 7.47
C ILE A 13 6.02 2.65 8.45
N VAL A 14 6.87 1.68 8.08
CA VAL A 14 7.21 0.54 8.94
C VAL A 14 7.89 1.01 10.23
N SER A 15 8.71 2.07 10.16
CA SER A 15 9.34 2.66 11.35
C SER A 15 8.34 3.34 12.28
N ALA A 16 7.29 3.96 11.71
CA ALA A 16 6.19 4.54 12.48
C ALA A 16 5.33 3.45 13.14
N PHE A 17 5.09 2.34 12.45
CA PHE A 17 4.40 1.17 13.03
C PHE A 17 5.20 0.54 14.17
N ALA A 18 6.51 0.40 14.02
CA ALA A 18 7.39 -0.07 15.09
C ALA A 18 7.40 0.88 16.30
N PHE A 19 7.26 2.19 16.07
CA PHE A 19 7.21 3.20 17.13
C PHE A 19 5.87 3.23 17.91
N ARG A 20 4.75 2.85 17.28
CA ARG A 20 3.39 2.83 17.85
C ARG A 20 2.65 1.52 17.51
N PRO A 21 3.04 0.39 18.10
CA PRO A 21 2.42 -0.91 17.80
C PRO A 21 0.91 -0.94 18.10
N GLU A 22 0.44 -0.15 19.07
CA GLU A 22 -0.96 -0.04 19.45
C GLU A 22 -1.85 0.54 18.33
N THR A 23 -1.32 1.43 17.49
CA THR A 23 -2.02 1.93 16.30
C THR A 23 -1.69 1.12 15.05
N ALA A 24 -0.49 0.54 14.98
CA ALA A 24 -0.05 -0.27 13.85
C ALA A 24 -0.92 -1.50 13.64
N ARG A 25 -1.29 -2.22 14.70
CA ARG A 25 -2.11 -3.43 14.59
C ARG A 25 -3.46 -3.19 13.90
N PRO A 26 -4.34 -2.30 14.38
CA PRO A 26 -5.63 -2.07 13.73
C PRO A 26 -5.51 -1.53 12.30
N LEU A 27 -4.49 -0.72 12.00
CA LEU A 27 -4.24 -0.25 10.63
C LEU A 27 -3.84 -1.38 9.67
N GLN A 28 -3.00 -2.30 10.13
CA GLN A 28 -2.60 -3.46 9.33
C GLN A 28 -3.76 -4.45 9.17
N GLU A 29 -4.54 -4.70 10.22
CA GLU A 29 -5.74 -5.55 10.14
C GLU A 29 -6.75 -4.99 9.12
N LEU A 30 -6.95 -3.67 9.09
CA LEU A 30 -7.77 -3.03 8.06
C LEU A 30 -7.21 -3.29 6.66
N ALA A 31 -5.90 -3.15 6.45
CA ALA A 31 -5.26 -3.41 5.17
C ALA A 31 -5.41 -4.89 4.74
N GLU A 32 -5.26 -5.85 5.66
CA GLU A 32 -5.48 -7.28 5.36
C GLU A 32 -6.92 -7.55 4.90
N VAL A 33 -7.90 -7.00 5.63
CA VAL A 33 -9.32 -7.16 5.27
C VAL A 33 -9.59 -6.57 3.89
N LEU A 34 -9.11 -5.35 3.63
CA LEU A 34 -9.37 -4.65 2.38
C LEU A 34 -8.63 -5.27 1.19
N LEU A 35 -7.38 -5.69 1.33
CA LEU A 35 -6.54 -6.07 0.19
C LEU A 35 -6.48 -7.59 -0.05
N ARG A 36 -6.69 -8.40 1.00
CA ARG A 36 -6.53 -9.87 0.95
C ARG A 36 -7.72 -10.66 1.45
N GLY A 37 -8.65 -10.04 2.17
CA GLY A 37 -9.88 -10.69 2.62
C GLY A 37 -10.80 -11.15 1.47
N PRO A 38 -11.79 -12.02 1.75
CA PRO A 38 -12.80 -12.45 0.77
C PRO A 38 -13.53 -11.26 0.14
N ASN A 39 -13.63 -11.23 -1.17
CA ASN A 39 -14.25 -10.13 -1.91
C ASN A 39 -14.68 -10.58 -3.31
N THR A 40 -15.56 -9.82 -3.98
CA THR A 40 -15.89 -10.01 -5.39
C THR A 40 -14.79 -9.50 -6.32
N LEU A 41 -13.96 -8.58 -5.85
CA LEU A 41 -12.75 -8.11 -6.54
C LEU A 41 -11.55 -8.98 -6.16
N SER A 42 -10.71 -9.28 -7.14
CA SER A 42 -9.41 -9.91 -6.93
C SER A 42 -8.49 -9.02 -6.08
N SER A 43 -7.43 -9.60 -5.52
CA SER A 43 -6.41 -8.80 -4.80
C SER A 43 -5.71 -7.80 -5.74
N GLY A 44 -5.43 -8.20 -6.99
CA GLY A 44 -4.84 -7.31 -8.00
C GLY A 44 -5.69 -6.08 -8.33
N GLU A 45 -7.02 -6.26 -8.51
CA GLU A 45 -7.93 -5.13 -8.75
C GLU A 45 -7.99 -4.18 -7.54
N ARG A 46 -7.96 -4.71 -6.32
CA ARG A 46 -7.99 -3.91 -5.09
C ARG A 46 -6.68 -3.13 -4.88
N GLU A 47 -5.55 -3.76 -5.16
CA GLU A 47 -4.23 -3.12 -5.16
C GLU A 47 -4.14 -2.04 -6.26
N MET A 48 -4.75 -2.26 -7.43
CA MET A 48 -4.81 -1.26 -8.50
C MET A 48 -5.64 -0.03 -8.07
N ILE A 49 -6.79 -0.22 -7.43
CA ILE A 49 -7.57 0.88 -6.82
C ILE A 49 -6.73 1.64 -5.79
N ALA A 50 -6.01 0.91 -4.91
CA ALA A 50 -5.15 1.53 -3.91
C ALA A 50 -4.00 2.34 -4.55
N SER A 51 -3.41 1.83 -5.64
CA SER A 51 -2.37 2.52 -6.41
C SER A 51 -2.88 3.81 -7.05
N PHE A 52 -4.07 3.76 -7.68
CA PHE A 52 -4.72 4.93 -8.29
C PHE A 52 -5.09 6.00 -7.25
N VAL A 53 -5.75 5.61 -6.15
CA VAL A 53 -6.11 6.56 -5.09
C VAL A 53 -4.85 7.17 -4.46
N SER A 54 -3.77 6.40 -4.32
CA SER A 54 -2.50 6.91 -3.80
C SER A 54 -1.83 7.90 -4.76
N SER A 55 -1.94 7.71 -6.08
CA SER A 55 -1.43 8.70 -7.04
C SER A 55 -2.22 10.00 -7.01
N GLN A 56 -3.55 9.92 -6.83
CA GLN A 56 -4.39 11.13 -6.68
C GLN A 56 -4.08 11.93 -5.42
N ASN A 57 -3.44 11.32 -4.42
CA ASN A 57 -3.04 11.95 -3.17
C ASN A 57 -1.55 12.33 -3.14
N ASP A 58 -0.84 12.28 -4.28
CA ASP A 58 0.60 12.50 -4.38
C ASP A 58 1.44 11.68 -3.38
N CYS A 59 0.93 10.50 -2.99
CA CYS A 59 1.60 9.64 -2.03
C CYS A 59 2.52 8.66 -2.76
N PHE A 60 3.76 9.08 -3.00
CA PHE A 60 4.75 8.29 -3.73
C PHE A 60 4.95 6.88 -3.14
N PHE A 61 5.07 6.76 -1.82
CA PHE A 61 5.29 5.47 -1.16
C PHE A 61 4.13 4.51 -1.42
N CYS A 62 2.90 4.93 -1.11
CA CYS A 62 1.72 4.08 -1.27
C CYS A 62 1.47 3.74 -2.75
N HIS A 63 1.62 4.73 -3.65
CA HIS A 63 1.47 4.50 -5.08
C HIS A 63 2.45 3.44 -5.57
N ALA A 64 3.74 3.58 -5.26
CA ALA A 64 4.77 2.64 -5.70
C ALA A 64 4.58 1.24 -5.11
N SER A 65 4.25 1.13 -3.82
CA SER A 65 4.05 -0.16 -3.17
C SER A 65 2.83 -0.91 -3.72
N HIS A 66 1.69 -0.22 -3.84
CA HIS A 66 0.45 -0.81 -4.35
C HIS A 66 0.55 -1.11 -5.84
N ARG A 67 1.25 -0.28 -6.63
CA ARG A 67 1.53 -0.54 -8.05
C ARG A 67 2.29 -1.86 -8.23
N ALA A 68 3.34 -2.07 -7.45
CA ALA A 68 4.14 -3.30 -7.52
C ALA A 68 3.33 -4.53 -7.08
N ALA A 69 2.52 -4.41 -6.03
CA ALA A 69 1.64 -5.48 -5.56
C ALA A 69 0.56 -5.83 -6.60
N ALA A 70 -0.12 -4.83 -7.16
CA ALA A 70 -1.12 -4.99 -8.21
C ALA A 70 -0.53 -5.72 -9.42
N ALA A 71 0.61 -5.25 -9.93
CA ALA A 71 1.28 -5.88 -11.07
C ALA A 71 1.67 -7.33 -10.75
N HIS A 72 2.19 -7.62 -9.56
CA HIS A 72 2.51 -8.99 -9.16
C HIS A 72 1.27 -9.91 -9.18
N HIS A 73 0.14 -9.46 -8.64
CA HIS A 73 -1.12 -10.21 -8.69
C HIS A 73 -1.69 -10.36 -10.11
N LEU A 74 -1.33 -9.44 -11.00
CA LEU A 74 -1.73 -9.42 -12.41
C LEU A 74 -0.60 -9.93 -13.34
N GLN A 75 0.21 -10.88 -12.86
CA GLN A 75 1.21 -11.59 -13.67
C GLN A 75 2.29 -10.70 -14.30
N GLY A 76 2.60 -9.58 -13.65
CA GLY A 76 3.59 -8.61 -14.11
C GLY A 76 3.06 -7.55 -15.08
N ASP A 77 1.74 -7.45 -15.27
CA ASP A 77 1.10 -6.50 -16.18
C ASP A 77 1.11 -5.07 -15.63
N TYR A 78 2.27 -4.41 -15.75
CA TYR A 78 2.42 -3.00 -15.38
C TYR A 78 1.69 -2.06 -16.34
N GLU A 79 1.51 -2.44 -17.61
CA GLU A 79 0.81 -1.60 -18.59
C GLU A 79 -0.65 -1.41 -18.17
N LEU A 80 -1.32 -2.49 -17.76
CA LEU A 80 -2.68 -2.43 -17.23
C LEU A 80 -2.77 -1.59 -15.96
N VAL A 81 -1.84 -1.77 -15.01
CA VAL A 81 -1.84 -1.01 -13.75
C VAL A 81 -1.58 0.48 -14.00
N ASP A 82 -0.73 0.84 -14.97
CA ASP A 82 -0.45 2.23 -15.30
C ASP A 82 -1.56 2.88 -16.14
N ALA A 83 -2.33 2.09 -16.89
CA ALA A 83 -3.42 2.58 -17.73
C ALA A 83 -4.59 3.22 -16.95
N VAL A 84 -4.75 2.91 -15.65
CA VAL A 84 -5.79 3.54 -14.82
C VAL A 84 -5.41 4.92 -14.31
N ARG A 85 -4.16 5.35 -14.49
CA ARG A 85 -3.69 6.69 -14.11
C ARG A 85 -4.04 7.67 -15.25
N VAL A 86 -4.82 8.71 -14.93
CA VAL A 86 -5.22 9.79 -15.85
C VAL A 86 -4.20 10.92 -15.85
#